data_AF-A0A9E4MAK4-F1
#
_entry.id   AF-A0A9E4MAK4-F1
#
_cell.length_a   1.000
_cell.length_b   1.000
_cell.length_c   1.000
_cell.angle_alpha   90.00
_cell.angle_beta   90.00
_cell.angle_gamma   90.00
#
_symmetry.space_group_name_H-M   'P 1'
#
loop_
_entity.id
_entity.type
_entity.pdbx_description
1 polymer ?
#
loop_
_entity_poly.entity_id
_entity_poly.type
_entity_poly.pdbx_seq_one_letter_code
_entity_poly.pdbx_strand_id
1 'polypeptide(L)'
;ELLAQRARGAAAAGCGGVVCATADLEAIRAAAPELLRVVPGIRPRGAAADDQARVATPTDAVAAGADVLVIGRPVTAVEDPAAAAAALLAG
;
A
#
# COMPACT_ATOMS: atom_id res chain seq x y z
N GLU A 1 3.88 -4.57 19.09
CA GLU A 1 3.69 -5.95 19.59
C GLU A 1 2.48 -6.66 18.95
N LEU A 2 1.26 -6.12 19.06
CA LEU A 2 0.04 -6.72 18.50
C LEU A 2 0.07 -6.92 16.96
N LEU A 3 0.62 -5.96 16.21
CA LEU A 3 0.73 -6.04 14.75
C LEU A 3 1.54 -7.28 14.31
N ALA A 4 2.73 -7.46 14.89
CA ALA A 4 3.60 -8.59 14.58
C ALA A 4 2.96 -9.93 14.97
N GLN A 5 2.20 -9.97 16.08
CA GLN A 5 1.44 -11.16 16.47
C GLN A 5 0.36 -11.51 15.43
N ARG A 6 -0.38 -10.51 14.94
CA ARG A 6 -1.39 -10.72 13.89
C ARG A 6 -0.77 -11.17 12.57
N ALA A 7 0.36 -10.59 12.19
CA ALA A 7 1.09 -10.99 10.99
C ALA A 7 1.54 -12.46 11.08
N ARG A 8 2.17 -12.86 12.19
CA ARG A 8 2.54 -14.27 12.42
C ARG A 8 1.33 -15.21 12.45
N GLY A 9 0.23 -14.78 13.04
CA GLY A 9 -1.02 -15.54 13.05
C GLY A 9 -1.59 -15.78 11.66
N ALA A 10 -1.59 -14.75 10.80
CA ALA A 10 -2.04 -14.85 9.42
C ALA A 10 -1.14 -15.81 8.60
N ALA A 11 0.18 -15.69 8.77
CA ALA A 11 1.14 -16.62 8.18
C ALA A 11 0.90 -18.07 8.62
N ALA A 12 0.77 -18.32 9.92
CA ALA A 12 0.51 -19.66 10.46
C ALA A 12 -0.83 -20.24 9.99
N ALA A 13 -1.81 -19.38 9.69
CA ALA A 13 -3.09 -19.79 9.11
C ALA A 13 -3.03 -20.06 7.59
N GLY A 14 -1.88 -19.88 6.95
CA GLY A 14 -1.69 -20.09 5.52
C GLY A 14 -2.24 -18.96 4.64
N CYS A 15 -2.44 -17.77 5.18
CA CYS A 15 -2.81 -16.60 4.37
C CYS A 15 -1.68 -16.24 3.41
N GLY A 16 -2.02 -15.79 2.19
CA GLY A 16 -1.02 -15.33 1.21
C GLY A 16 -0.56 -13.89 1.39
N GLY A 17 -1.25 -13.09 2.21
CA GLY A 17 -0.94 -11.69 2.40
C GLY A 17 -1.81 -10.99 3.44
N VAL A 18 -1.47 -9.74 3.71
CA VAL A 18 -2.16 -8.84 4.66
C VAL A 18 -2.33 -7.46 4.05
N VAL A 19 -3.38 -6.77 4.49
CA VAL A 19 -3.62 -5.36 4.18
C VAL A 19 -3.10 -4.52 5.35
N CYS A 20 -2.25 -3.53 5.07
CA CYS A 20 -1.62 -2.71 6.11
C CYS A 20 -1.30 -1.29 5.62
N ALA A 21 -0.98 -0.39 6.55
CA ALA A 21 -0.48 0.94 6.21
C ALA A 21 1.00 0.89 5.80
N THR A 22 1.46 1.90 5.05
CA THR A 22 2.88 2.05 4.68
C THR A 22 3.82 2.03 5.89
N ALA A 23 3.39 2.64 7.01
CA ALA A 23 4.19 2.71 8.24
C ALA A 23 4.38 1.35 8.95
N ASP A 24 3.59 0.34 8.59
CA ASP A 24 3.60 -0.99 9.22
C ASP A 24 4.47 -2.00 8.45
N LEU A 25 4.94 -1.63 7.24
CA LEU A 25 5.56 -2.55 6.29
C LEU A 25 6.82 -3.23 6.85
N GLU A 26 7.71 -2.47 7.47
CA GLU A 26 8.95 -2.99 8.04
C GLU A 26 8.67 -4.02 9.15
N ALA A 27 7.75 -3.67 10.07
CA ALA A 27 7.37 -4.54 11.17
C ALA A 27 6.71 -5.84 10.69
N ILE A 28 5.86 -5.77 9.66
CA ILE A 28 5.23 -6.96 9.06
C ILE A 28 6.28 -7.80 8.33
N ARG A 29 7.17 -7.18 7.54
CA ARG A 29 8.26 -7.88 6.84
C ARG A 29 9.17 -8.62 7.81
N ALA A 30 9.50 -8.02 8.95
CA ALA A 30 10.31 -8.67 9.98
C ALA A 30 9.57 -9.84 10.67
N ALA A 31 8.25 -9.73 10.84
CA ALA A 31 7.46 -10.72 11.57
C ALA A 31 6.97 -11.90 10.72
N ALA A 32 6.68 -11.66 9.44
CA ALA A 32 6.11 -12.62 8.49
C ALA A 32 6.54 -12.24 7.05
N PRO A 33 7.80 -12.46 6.67
CA PRO A 33 8.35 -12.07 5.36
C PRO A 33 7.66 -12.74 4.15
N GLU A 34 7.01 -13.87 4.34
CA GLU A 34 6.27 -14.64 3.33
C GLU A 34 4.93 -14.02 2.92
N LEU A 35 4.38 -13.12 3.73
CA LEU A 35 3.10 -12.48 3.44
C LEU A 35 3.28 -11.34 2.43
N LEU A 36 2.43 -11.31 1.41
CA LEU A 36 2.24 -10.14 0.56
C LEU A 36 1.70 -8.97 1.39
N ARG A 37 2.24 -7.77 1.17
CA ARG A 37 1.86 -6.53 1.85
C ARG A 37 1.10 -5.65 0.88
N VAL A 38 -0.23 -5.65 1.03
CA VAL A 38 -1.16 -4.86 0.21
C VAL A 38 -1.42 -3.53 0.91
N VAL A 39 -1.08 -2.42 0.26
CA VAL A 39 -1.13 -1.08 0.86
C VAL A 39 -2.15 -0.19 0.15
N PRO A 40 -3.29 0.10 0.79
CA PRO A 40 -4.29 1.03 0.29
C PRO A 40 -3.99 2.48 0.69
N GLY A 41 -4.72 3.41 0.06
CA GLY A 41 -4.64 4.83 0.42
C GLY A 41 -3.45 5.57 -0.20
N ILE A 42 -2.83 4.98 -1.23
CA ILE A 42 -1.73 5.59 -1.97
C ILE A 42 -2.26 6.76 -2.83
N ARG A 43 -1.55 7.89 -2.80
CA ARG A 43 -1.86 9.02 -3.70
C ARG A 43 -0.61 9.58 -4.38
N PRO A 44 -0.63 9.79 -5.71
CA PRO A 44 0.44 10.48 -6.41
C PRO A 44 0.52 11.97 -5.99
N ARG A 45 1.71 12.56 -6.16
CA ARG A 45 1.95 13.98 -5.92
C ARG A 45 1.04 14.82 -6.82
N GLY A 46 0.39 15.84 -6.25
CA GLY A 46 -0.51 16.75 -6.98
C GLY A 46 -1.98 16.31 -7.02
N ALA A 47 -2.33 15.11 -6.54
CA ALA A 47 -3.73 14.72 -6.37
C ALA A 47 -4.37 15.44 -5.15
N ALA A 48 -5.65 15.81 -5.25
CA ALA A 48 -6.38 16.48 -4.18
C ALA A 48 -6.39 15.65 -2.87
N ALA A 49 -6.16 16.33 -1.75
CA ALA A 49 -6.03 15.75 -0.42
C ALA A 49 -7.41 15.55 0.24
N ASP A 50 -8.25 14.70 -0.32
CA ASP A 50 -9.53 14.36 0.33
C ASP A 50 -9.35 13.32 1.44
N ASP A 51 -10.03 13.57 2.58
CA ASP A 51 -10.43 12.76 3.75
C ASP A 51 -9.48 11.72 4.36
N GLN A 52 -8.26 11.56 3.87
CA GLN A 52 -7.33 10.53 4.34
C GLN A 52 -6.14 11.16 5.08
N ALA A 53 -6.02 10.87 6.38
CA ALA A 53 -5.06 11.50 7.29
C ALA A 53 -3.59 11.04 7.12
N ARG A 54 -3.30 10.03 6.28
CA ARG A 54 -1.94 9.51 6.07
C ARG A 54 -1.76 9.12 4.59
N VAL A 55 -1.23 10.05 3.80
CA VAL A 55 -1.03 9.86 2.36
C VAL A 55 0.43 9.49 2.11
N ALA A 56 0.68 8.27 1.64
CA ALA A 56 1.98 7.88 1.09
C ALA A 56 1.94 7.98 -0.43
N THR A 57 3.04 8.44 -1.04
CA THR A 57 3.17 8.40 -2.50
C THR A 57 3.44 6.96 -2.97
N PRO A 58 3.15 6.62 -4.24
CA PRO A 58 3.49 5.31 -4.78
C PRO A 58 4.97 4.94 -4.56
N THR A 59 5.87 5.89 -4.84
CA THR A 59 7.32 5.72 -4.66
C THR A 59 7.70 5.47 -3.20
N ASP A 60 7.10 6.18 -2.25
CA ASP A 60 7.39 5.99 -0.82
C ASP A 60 6.94 4.60 -0.35
N ALA A 61 5.78 4.12 -0.81
CA ALA A 61 5.25 2.82 -0.43
C ALA A 61 6.07 1.66 -1.01
N VAL A 62 6.51 1.78 -2.27
CA VAL A 62 7.43 0.80 -2.87
C VAL A 62 8.77 0.80 -2.13
N ALA A 63 9.34 1.97 -1.86
CA ALA A 63 10.60 2.09 -1.11
C ALA A 63 10.51 1.50 0.31
N ALA A 64 9.34 1.62 0.95
CA ALA A 64 9.05 1.01 2.25
C ALA A 64 8.76 -0.51 2.18
N GLY A 65 8.70 -1.11 0.99
CA GLY A 65 8.59 -2.56 0.79
C GLY A 65 7.16 -3.09 0.59
N ALA A 66 6.24 -2.26 0.09
CA ALA A 66 4.93 -2.70 -0.35
C ALA A 66 5.04 -3.63 -1.58
N ASP A 67 4.27 -4.71 -1.60
CA ASP A 67 4.23 -5.63 -2.75
C ASP A 67 3.09 -5.26 -3.71
N VAL A 68 1.98 -4.73 -3.19
CA VAL A 68 0.82 -4.31 -3.97
C VAL A 68 0.31 -2.96 -3.49
N LEU A 69 0.11 -2.02 -4.41
CA LEU A 69 -0.49 -0.72 -4.13
C LEU A 69 -1.96 -0.71 -4.56
N VAL A 70 -2.85 -0.23 -3.68
CA VAL A 70 -4.27 -0.03 -4.01
C VAL A 70 -4.55 1.45 -4.15
N ILE A 71 -4.73 1.89 -5.41
CA ILE A 71 -4.97 3.29 -5.79
C ILE A 71 -6.36 3.41 -6.39
N GLY A 72 -7.21 4.21 -5.76
CA GLY A 72 -8.62 4.41 -6.16
C GLY A 72 -8.83 5.73 -6.90
N ARG A 73 -9.53 6.67 -6.24
CA ARG A 73 -9.93 7.99 -6.78
C ARG A 73 -8.88 8.73 -7.63
N PRO A 74 -7.57 8.76 -7.27
CA PRO A 74 -6.58 9.43 -8.11
C PRO A 74 -6.48 8.90 -9.56
N VAL A 75 -6.93 7.66 -9.79
CA VAL A 75 -7.02 7.04 -11.12
C VAL A 75 -8.46 7.01 -11.60
N THR A 76 -9.41 6.61 -10.75
CA THR A 76 -10.79 6.32 -11.21
C THR A 76 -11.70 7.54 -11.35
N ALA A 77 -11.33 8.69 -10.77
CA ALA A 77 -12.18 9.90 -10.71
C ALA A 77 -11.70 11.03 -11.63
N VAL A 78 -10.77 10.74 -12.55
CA VAL A 78 -10.28 11.71 -13.54
C VAL A 78 -10.84 11.37 -14.94
N GLU A 79 -10.72 12.31 -15.86
CA GLU A 79 -11.27 12.20 -17.22
C GLU A 79 -10.63 11.06 -18.04
N ASP A 80 -9.32 10.84 -17.88
CA ASP A 80 -8.57 9.74 -18.52
C ASP A 80 -7.89 8.84 -17.46
N PRO A 81 -8.59 7.79 -16.99
CA PRO A 81 -8.02 6.83 -16.03
C PRO A 81 -6.81 6.06 -16.55
N ALA A 82 -6.74 5.82 -17.87
CA ALA A 82 -5.62 5.08 -18.46
C ALA A 82 -4.35 5.94 -18.44
N ALA A 83 -4.45 7.21 -18.82
CA ALA A 83 -3.35 8.17 -18.71
C ALA A 83 -2.91 8.37 -17.25
N ALA A 84 -3.86 8.48 -16.30
CA ALA A 84 -3.54 8.61 -14.89
C ALA A 84 -2.84 7.36 -14.33
N ALA A 85 -3.28 6.16 -14.71
CA ALA A 85 -2.62 4.92 -14.32
C ALA A 85 -1.20 4.82 -14.90
N ALA A 86 -1.03 5.17 -16.17
CA ALA A 86 0.29 5.18 -16.83
C ALA A 86 1.26 6.17 -16.16
N ALA A 87 0.76 7.34 -15.74
CA ALA A 87 1.56 8.35 -15.05
C ALA A 87 2.09 7.87 -13.68
N LEU A 88 1.46 6.87 -13.04
CA LEU A 88 1.97 6.27 -11.80
C LEU A 88 3.25 5.46 -12.01
N LEU A 89 3.47 4.95 -13.23
CA LEU A 89 4.61 4.09 -13.59
C LEU A 89 5.80 4.90 -14.15
N ALA A 90 5.61 6.19 -14.45
CA ALA A 90 6.58 7.03 -15.14
C ALA A 90 7.63 7.68 -14.21
N GLY A 91 7.71 7.24 -12.94
CA GLY A 91 8.60 7.77 -11.90
C GLY A 91 9.58 6.74 -11.37
#